data_AF-A0A7Y5CRY1-F1
#
_entry.id   AF-A0A7Y5CRY1-F1
#
_cell.length_a   1.000
_cell.length_b   1.000
_cell.length_c   1.000
_cell.angle_alpha   90.00
_cell.angle_beta   90.00
_cell.angle_gamma   90.00
#
_symmetry.space_group_name_H-M   'P 1'
#
loop_
_entity.id
_entity.type
_entity.pdbx_description
1 polymer ?
#
loop_
_entity_poly.entity_id
_entity_poly.type
_entity_poly.pdbx_seq_one_letter_code
_entity_poly.pdbx_strand_id
1 'polypeptide(L)'
;MFLWRLKIEQPKIIVLVGDSVVLDNDDAHKREGVGPAYKNKKGYHPLHITWGPHVVDAIFCNGSRHSNPDNGFIKAIGRQVNWIRRSCANDIPIVVVTESVFSCPSIRHKCLV
;
A
#
# COMPACT_ATOMS: atom_id res chain seq x y z
N MET A 1 -1.59 -14.89 0.20
CA MET A 1 -0.29 -15.48 -0.23
C MET A 1 0.89 -14.95 0.61
N PHE A 2 0.96 -13.65 0.92
CA PHE A 2 2.03 -13.02 1.71
C PHE A 2 2.28 -13.64 3.11
N LEU A 3 1.24 -13.81 3.94
CA LEU A 3 1.41 -14.35 5.31
C LEU A 3 2.04 -15.75 5.34
N TRP A 4 1.77 -16.59 4.35
CA TRP A 4 2.37 -17.92 4.24
C TRP A 4 3.87 -17.83 3.98
N ARG A 5 4.31 -16.88 3.14
CA ARG A 5 5.74 -16.65 2.90
C ARG A 5 6.45 -16.17 4.16
N LEU A 6 5.85 -15.27 4.93
CA LEU A 6 6.41 -14.84 6.21
C LEU A 6 6.65 -16.01 7.18
N LYS A 7 5.75 -17.01 7.20
CA LYS A 7 5.92 -18.21 8.05
C LYS A 7 7.08 -19.10 7.59
N ILE A 8 7.38 -19.11 6.29
CA ILE A 8 8.48 -19.90 5.73
C ILE A 8 9.80 -19.16 5.93
N GLU A 9 9.84 -17.88 5.56
CA GLU A 9 11.08 -17.08 5.57
C GLU A 9 11.48 -16.62 6.97
N GLN A 10 10.52 -16.53 7.91
CA GLN A 10 10.73 -16.10 9.30
C GLN A 10 11.67 -14.89 9.42
N PRO A 11 11.34 -13.77 8.76
CA PRO A 11 12.25 -12.63 8.70
C PRO A 11 12.41 -11.99 10.08
N LYS A 12 13.62 -11.51 10.37
CA LYS A 12 13.91 -10.77 11.62
C LYS A 12 13.28 -9.38 11.65
N ILE A 13 13.00 -8.80 10.47
CA ILE A 13 12.36 -7.49 10.29
C ILE A 13 11.46 -7.58 9.06
N ILE A 14 10.26 -7.03 9.16
CA ILE A 14 9.34 -6.93 8.02
C ILE A 14 9.33 -5.48 7.54
N VAL A 15 9.76 -5.25 6.30
CA VAL A 15 9.72 -3.92 5.68
C VAL A 15 8.57 -3.87 4.67
N LEU A 16 7.57 -3.05 4.94
CA LEU A 16 6.45 -2.78 4.04
C LEU A 16 6.73 -1.46 3.31
N VAL A 17 6.73 -1.48 1.98
CA VAL A 17 6.97 -0.29 1.16
C VAL A 17 5.65 0.16 0.54
N GLY A 18 5.29 1.42 0.77
CA GLY A 18 4.15 2.08 0.15
C GLY A 18 4.60 2.93 -1.04
N ASP A 19 4.10 2.59 -2.23
CA ASP A 19 4.40 3.30 -3.47
C ASP A 19 3.11 3.61 -4.25
N SER A 20 3.10 4.68 -5.04
CA SER A 20 2.02 4.94 -6.01
C SER A 20 2.52 4.63 -7.40
N VAL A 21 1.79 3.75 -8.08
CA VAL A 21 2.01 3.52 -9.51
C VAL A 21 0.84 4.11 -10.29
N VAL A 22 1.12 4.63 -11.48
CA VAL A 22 0.06 5.03 -12.43
C VAL A 22 -0.27 3.79 -13.26
N LEU A 23 -1.52 3.34 -13.18
CA LEU A 23 -2.05 2.33 -14.09
C LEU A 23 -2.74 3.03 -15.24
N ASP A 24 -2.03 3.12 -16.36
CA ASP A 24 -2.55 3.64 -17.62
C ASP A 24 -3.52 2.61 -18.22
N ASN A 25 -4.76 3.05 -18.46
CA ASN A 25 -5.80 2.22 -19.05
C ASN A 25 -6.33 2.83 -20.35
N ASP A 26 -5.51 3.65 -21.02
CA ASP A 26 -5.86 4.34 -22.25
C ASP A 26 -6.27 3.35 -23.36
N ASP A 27 -5.68 2.16 -23.43
CA ASP A 27 -5.94 1.19 -24.50
C ASP A 27 -6.97 0.09 -24.15
N ALA A 28 -7.59 0.13 -22.96
CA ALA A 28 -8.51 -0.94 -22.57
C ALA A 28 -9.89 -0.86 -23.22
N HIS A 29 -10.37 -2.02 -23.68
CA HIS A 29 -11.70 -2.20 -24.29
C HIS A 29 -12.88 -1.87 -23.36
N LYS A 30 -12.70 -1.99 -22.03
CA LYS A 30 -13.66 -1.57 -21.01
C LYS A 30 -12.90 -0.78 -19.95
N ARG A 31 -13.43 0.40 -19.58
CA ARG A 31 -12.76 1.33 -18.67
C ARG A 31 -13.56 1.49 -17.38
N GLU A 32 -12.88 1.26 -16.27
CA GLU A 32 -13.31 1.63 -14.93
C GLU A 32 -12.33 2.71 -14.41
N GLY A 33 -12.78 3.61 -13.53
CA GLY A 33 -11.92 4.69 -13.01
C GLY A 33 -11.61 5.81 -14.01
N VAL A 34 -12.57 6.19 -14.85
CA VAL A 34 -12.44 7.15 -15.97
C VAL A 34 -12.33 8.61 -15.49
N GLY A 35 -11.40 8.90 -14.58
CA GLY A 35 -11.01 10.24 -14.17
C GLY A 35 -9.60 10.58 -14.70
N PRO A 36 -9.28 11.87 -14.94
CA PRO A 36 -7.91 12.27 -15.26
C PRO A 36 -7.00 11.93 -14.07
N ALA A 37 -6.00 11.09 -14.29
CA ALA A 37 -4.90 10.82 -13.38
C ALA A 37 -3.65 11.64 -13.76
N TYR A 38 -2.53 11.39 -13.08
CA TYR A 38 -1.28 12.13 -13.26
C TYR A 38 -0.86 12.15 -14.75
N LYS A 39 -0.37 13.29 -15.24
CA LYS A 39 -0.02 13.53 -16.65
C LYS A 39 -1.18 13.35 -17.66
N ASN A 40 -2.42 13.60 -17.25
CA ASN A 40 -3.63 13.49 -18.08
C ASN A 40 -3.92 12.07 -18.59
N LYS A 41 -3.32 11.06 -17.97
CA LYS A 41 -3.59 9.65 -18.28
C LYS A 41 -4.92 9.22 -17.66
N LYS A 42 -5.76 8.48 -18.40
CA LYS A 42 -7.03 7.99 -17.88
C LYS A 42 -6.80 6.61 -17.26
N GLY A 43 -7.17 6.45 -15.99
CA GLY A 43 -6.96 5.19 -15.30
C GLY A 43 -6.89 5.35 -13.79
N TYR A 44 -6.18 4.42 -13.15
CA TYR A 44 -6.06 4.37 -11.70
C TYR A 44 -4.71 4.87 -11.22
N HIS A 45 -4.71 5.43 -10.02
CA HIS A 45 -3.49 5.73 -9.28
C HIS A 45 -3.48 4.92 -7.99
N PRO A 46 -3.29 3.59 -8.07
CA PRO A 46 -3.32 2.77 -6.87
C PRO A 46 -2.12 3.02 -5.97
N LEU A 47 -2.35 2.87 -4.67
CA LEU A 47 -1.31 2.76 -3.66
C LEU A 47 -0.98 1.28 -3.47
N HIS A 48 0.22 0.89 -3.86
CA HIS A 48 0.73 -0.46 -3.67
C HIS A 48 1.46 -0.56 -2.33
N ILE A 49 1.22 -1.66 -1.61
CA ILE A 49 2.00 -2.07 -0.45
C ILE A 49 2.76 -3.32 -0.85
N THR A 50 4.09 -3.28 -0.73
CA THR A 50 4.96 -4.39 -1.11
C THR A 50 5.83 -4.86 0.05
N TRP A 51 6.29 -6.11 -0.03
CA TRP A 51 7.32 -6.69 0.84
C TRP A 51 8.34 -7.43 -0.04
N GLY A 52 9.53 -6.84 -0.17
CA GLY A 52 10.51 -7.27 -1.18
C GLY A 52 9.88 -7.27 -2.58
N PRO A 53 9.95 -8.37 -3.35
CA PRO A 53 9.35 -8.44 -4.69
C PRO A 53 7.84 -8.73 -4.69
N HIS A 54 7.20 -8.83 -3.52
CA HIS A 54 5.81 -9.29 -3.42
C HIS A 54 4.84 -8.13 -3.23
N VAL A 55 3.81 -8.06 -4.06
CA VAL A 55 2.65 -7.18 -3.81
C VAL A 55 1.80 -7.79 -2.69
N VAL A 56 1.62 -7.03 -1.62
CA VAL A 56 0.88 -7.43 -0.41
C VAL A 56 -0.56 -6.94 -0.46
N ASP A 57 -0.75 -5.68 -0.86
CA ASP A 57 -2.05 -5.03 -0.96
C ASP A 57 -1.99 -3.93 -2.02
N ALA A 58 -3.14 -3.57 -2.58
CA ALA A 58 -3.28 -2.48 -3.54
C ALA A 58 -4.60 -1.73 -3.29
N ILE A 59 -4.50 -0.42 -3.10
CA ILE A 59 -5.65 0.45 -2.84
C ILE A 59 -5.90 1.27 -4.10
N PHE A 60 -6.98 0.97 -4.81
CA PHE A 60 -7.35 1.72 -6.00
C PHE A 60 -7.98 3.05 -5.60
N CYS A 61 -7.30 4.15 -5.94
CA CYS A 61 -7.86 5.49 -5.85
C CYS A 61 -8.44 5.89 -7.21
N ASN A 62 -9.56 6.61 -7.20
CA ASN A 62 -10.11 7.21 -8.41
C ASN A 62 -9.06 8.19 -9.00
N GLY A 63 -8.92 8.24 -10.33
CA GLY A 63 -7.83 8.96 -11.02
C GLY A 63 -7.67 10.43 -10.60
N SER A 64 -8.77 11.11 -10.26
CA SER A 64 -8.78 12.52 -9.81
C SER A 64 -8.27 12.75 -8.38
N ARG A 65 -7.98 11.68 -7.61
CA ARG A 65 -7.62 11.76 -6.19
C ARG A 65 -6.19 11.26 -5.98
N HIS A 66 -5.23 12.16 -6.15
CA HIS A 66 -3.79 11.90 -6.02
C HIS A 66 -3.32 11.63 -4.59
N SER A 67 -4.11 12.05 -3.61
CA SER A 67 -3.80 11.89 -2.19
C SER A 67 -4.81 10.94 -1.55
N ASN A 68 -4.25 9.99 -0.79
CA ASN A 68 -4.93 8.97 -0.01
C ASN A 68 -6.29 9.44 0.56
N PRO A 69 -7.43 9.00 -0.01
CA PRO A 69 -8.74 9.29 0.54
C PRO A 69 -8.80 8.75 1.97
N ASP A 70 -9.07 9.61 2.95
CA ASP A 70 -9.66 9.22 4.23
C ASP A 70 -8.85 8.16 5.04
N ASN A 71 -7.52 8.32 5.06
CA ASN A 71 -6.58 7.42 5.73
C ASN A 71 -6.57 5.98 5.16
N GLY A 72 -6.96 5.77 3.90
CA GLY A 72 -7.01 4.46 3.24
C GLY A 72 -5.71 3.66 3.37
N PHE A 73 -4.57 4.27 3.08
CA PHE A 73 -3.24 3.67 3.23
C PHE A 73 -2.95 3.22 4.66
N ILE A 74 -3.20 4.09 5.65
CA ILE A 74 -3.01 3.75 7.07
C ILE A 74 -3.91 2.60 7.49
N LYS A 75 -5.17 2.61 7.04
CA LYS A 75 -6.11 1.51 7.31
C LYS A 75 -5.63 0.22 6.67
N ALA A 76 -5.11 0.26 5.46
CA ALA A 76 -4.56 -0.92 4.79
C ALA A 76 -3.33 -1.46 5.52
N ILE A 77 -2.35 -0.62 5.84
CA ILE A 77 -1.19 -0.98 6.66
C ILE A 77 -1.64 -1.56 8.00
N GLY A 78 -2.58 -0.91 8.70
CA GLY A 78 -3.12 -1.39 9.97
C GLY A 78 -3.77 -2.76 9.86
N ARG A 79 -4.51 -3.04 8.77
CA ARG A 79 -4.99 -4.39 8.47
C ARG A 79 -3.82 -5.35 8.33
N GLN A 80 -2.85 -5.05 7.46
CA GLN A 80 -1.70 -5.95 7.22
C GLN A 80 -0.93 -6.25 8.51
N VAL A 81 -0.63 -5.25 9.33
CA VAL A 81 0.01 -5.42 10.65
C VAL A 81 -0.80 -6.35 11.55
N ASN A 82 -2.12 -6.14 11.67
CA ASN A 82 -2.99 -7.00 12.47
C ASN A 82 -2.95 -8.46 12.00
N TRP A 83 -2.95 -8.70 10.67
CA TRP A 83 -2.85 -10.04 10.11
C TRP A 83 -1.48 -10.69 10.38
N ILE A 84 -0.38 -9.93 10.26
CA ILE A 84 0.98 -10.38 10.54
C ILE A 84 1.10 -10.79 12.02
N ARG A 85 0.69 -9.91 12.94
CA ARG A 85 0.77 -10.13 14.40
C ARG A 85 0.01 -11.39 14.82
N ARG A 86 -1.20 -11.61 14.27
CA ARG A 86 -2.00 -12.81 14.54
C ARG A 86 -1.39 -14.11 13.99
N SER A 87 -0.55 -14.03 12.96
CA SER A 87 -0.16 -15.20 12.18
C SER A 87 1.30 -15.63 12.35
N CYS A 88 2.22 -14.71 12.59
CA CYS A 88 3.67 -14.95 12.44
C CYS A 88 4.53 -14.51 13.65
N ALA A 89 3.91 -14.17 14.79
CA ALA A 89 4.49 -13.71 16.07
C ALA A 89 4.48 -12.19 16.34
N ASN A 90 4.31 -11.84 17.62
CA ASN A 90 4.03 -10.48 18.09
C ASN A 90 5.26 -9.57 18.18
N ASP A 91 6.48 -10.10 18.19
CA ASP A 91 7.69 -9.32 18.52
C ASP A 91 8.55 -8.92 17.32
N ILE A 92 8.20 -9.35 16.10
CA ILE A 92 8.99 -8.98 14.92
C ILE A 92 8.81 -7.48 14.61
N PRO A 93 9.87 -6.67 14.50
CA PRO A 93 9.74 -5.27 14.08
C PRO A 93 9.13 -5.15 12.68
N ILE A 94 8.16 -4.25 12.53
CA ILE A 94 7.54 -3.93 11.23
C ILE A 94 7.85 -2.48 10.91
N VAL A 95 8.58 -2.25 9.82
CA VAL A 95 8.96 -0.92 9.33
C VAL A 95 8.11 -0.60 8.11
N VAL A 96 7.52 0.59 8.08
CA VAL A 96 6.76 1.09 6.94
C VAL A 96 7.54 2.21 6.28
N VAL A 97 7.92 2.01 5.03
CA VAL A 97 8.65 2.98 4.21
C VAL A 97 7.70 3.54 3.16
N THR A 98 7.59 4.85 3.04
CA THR A 98 6.70 5.48 2.07
C THR A 98 7.38 6.69 1.45
N GLU A 99 7.06 7.01 0.20
CA GLU A 99 7.34 8.31 -0.39
C GLU A 99 6.70 9.44 0.45
N SER A 100 7.34 10.61 0.47
CA SER A 100 6.87 11.78 1.25
C SER A 100 5.47 12.26 0.81
N VAL A 101 5.08 11.98 -0.43
CA VAL A 101 3.74 12.28 -0.96
C VAL A 101 2.63 11.52 -0.21
N PHE A 102 2.96 10.45 0.52
CA PHE A 102 2.03 9.72 1.40
C PHE A 102 2.02 10.21 2.84
N SER A 103 2.92 11.13 3.22
CA SER A 103 3.07 11.63 4.59
C SER A 103 1.88 12.48 5.02
N CYS A 104 0.80 11.84 5.45
CA CYS A 104 -0.24 12.46 6.25
C CYS A 104 0.28 12.68 7.69
N PRO A 105 0.00 13.81 8.36
CA PRO A 105 0.44 14.05 9.75
C PRO A 105 0.07 12.92 10.73
N SER A 106 -1.01 12.19 10.44
CA SER A 106 -1.49 11.03 11.21
C SER A 106 -0.56 9.81 11.18
N ILE A 107 0.32 9.68 10.18
CA ILE A 107 1.29 8.58 10.05
C ILE A 107 2.42 8.73 11.07
N ARG A 108 2.91 9.97 11.26
CA ARG A 108 4.04 10.25 12.16
C ARG A 108 3.75 9.88 13.62
N HIS A 109 2.49 9.86 14.05
CA HIS A 109 2.12 9.55 15.44
C HIS A 109 1.81 8.06 15.69
N LYS A 110 1.62 7.24 14.66
CA LYS A 110 1.18 5.83 14.81
C LYS A 110 2.22 4.76 14.50
N CYS A 111 3.32 5.11 13.84
CA CYS A 111 4.37 4.15 13.46
C CYS A 111 5.70 4.34 14.24
N LEU A 112 5.69 5.14 15.32
CA LEU A 112 6.84 5.36 16.21
C LEU A 112 6.69 4.69 17.58
N VAL A 113 5.79 3.72 17.74
CA VAL A 113 5.65 2.91 18.95
C VAL A 113 5.57 1.44 18.58
#